data_AF-A0A2V6IC60-F1
#
_entry.id   AF-A0A2V6IC60-F1
#
_cell.length_a   1.000
_cell.length_b   1.000
_cell.length_c   1.000
_cell.angle_alpha   90.00
_cell.angle_beta   90.00
_cell.angle_gamma   90.00
#
_symmetry.space_group_name_H-M   'P 1'
#
loop_
_entity.id
_entity.type
_entity.pdbx_description
1 polymer ?
#
loop_
_entity_poly.entity_id
_entity_poly.type
_entity_poly.pdbx_seq_one_letter_code
_entity_poly.pdbx_strand_id
1 'polypeptide(L)'
;MQSRAFSGLPIIGLLTLVYFIAGKFGLMLASLHASASPVWPPAGIALAALIVLGYRAWPAIFVGAFLVNVTTAGNVATSLAVASGNTLEAMCGAWLVNRFAGGTTVFNRPQGVFKFALAAVVSTIISPAFGVTSLALAGFADWTNYGAIWLTWWLGDTTSDLLIAPLIILWSIASKRRWNRREAVEVGILLLLLFVLSEAVFGGWLTISARNYPIAFICGAIVIWTAFRFTQRETATGIFILSAIAIWGTLHSFGPFAAETENQSLLALQYWTAVVTITAMALS
;
A
#
# COMPACT_ATOMS: atom_id res chain seq x y z
N MET A 1 29.75 3.50 14.67
CA MET A 1 29.72 2.69 13.43
C MET A 1 29.93 1.23 13.82
N GLN A 2 28.85 0.49 14.07
CA GLN A 2 28.93 -0.95 14.29
C GLN A 2 28.36 -1.64 13.05
N SER A 3 29.27 -2.16 12.24
CA SER A 3 29.02 -3.08 11.14
C SER A 3 28.38 -4.36 11.72
N ARG A 4 27.04 -4.42 11.74
CA ARG A 4 26.36 -5.72 11.81
C ARG A 4 26.64 -6.41 10.48
N ALA A 5 27.33 -7.54 10.54
CA ALA A 5 27.61 -8.39 9.39
C ALA A 5 26.31 -8.65 8.62
N PHE A 6 26.23 -8.06 7.42
CA PHE A 6 25.11 -8.21 6.51
C PHE A 6 25.15 -9.65 5.99
N SER A 7 24.41 -10.58 6.60
CA SER A 7 24.05 -11.84 5.93
C SER A 7 23.02 -11.50 4.84
N GLY A 8 23.50 -10.81 3.79
CA GLY A 8 22.65 -10.17 2.80
C GLY A 8 21.85 -11.15 1.95
N LEU A 9 22.40 -12.32 1.65
CA LEU A 9 21.74 -13.31 0.80
C LEU A 9 20.42 -13.85 1.39
N PRO A 10 20.35 -14.31 2.65
CA PRO A 10 19.09 -14.76 3.25
C PRO A 10 18.01 -13.67 3.28
N ILE A 11 18.39 -12.43 3.61
CA ILE A 11 17.45 -11.30 3.67
C ILE A 11 16.93 -10.95 2.29
N ILE A 12 17.82 -10.91 1.28
CA ILE A 12 17.45 -10.68 -0.12
C ILE A 12 16.51 -11.79 -0.59
N GLY A 13 16.85 -13.06 -0.33
CA GLY A 13 16.03 -14.21 -0.70
C GLY A 13 14.62 -14.18 -0.08
N LEU A 14 14.54 -13.88 1.22
CA LEU A 14 13.25 -13.74 1.91
C LEU A 14 12.43 -12.57 1.37
N LEU A 15 13.06 -11.40 1.15
CA LEU A 15 12.37 -10.23 0.61
C LEU A 15 11.86 -10.48 -0.82
N THR A 16 12.66 -11.14 -1.66
CA THR A 16 12.22 -11.58 -2.99
C THR A 16 11.00 -12.48 -2.90
N LEU A 17 10.99 -13.46 -1.99
CA LEU A 17 9.86 -14.37 -1.79
C LEU A 17 8.61 -13.61 -1.32
N VAL A 18 8.75 -12.74 -0.33
CA VAL A 18 7.66 -11.90 0.18
C VAL A 18 7.10 -11.00 -0.91
N TYR A 19 7.96 -10.33 -1.68
CA TYR A 19 7.56 -9.51 -2.83
C TYR A 19 6.81 -10.35 -3.87
N PHE A 20 7.32 -11.54 -4.20
CA PHE A 20 6.73 -12.41 -5.20
C PHE A 20 5.34 -12.91 -4.78
N ILE A 21 5.18 -13.39 -3.55
CA ILE A 21 3.89 -13.85 -3.01
C ILE A 21 2.90 -12.68 -2.97
N ALA A 22 3.33 -11.53 -2.46
CA ALA A 22 2.51 -10.33 -2.40
C ALA A 22 2.07 -9.85 -3.79
N GLY A 23 2.94 -9.98 -4.79
CA GLY A 23 2.64 -9.63 -6.18
C GLY A 23 1.64 -10.58 -6.80
N LYS A 24 1.81 -11.89 -6.61
CA LYS A 24 0.83 -12.88 -7.09
C LYS A 24 -0.53 -12.70 -6.40
N PHE A 25 -0.56 -12.42 -5.11
CA PHE A 25 -1.79 -12.07 -4.40
C PHE A 25 -2.44 -10.80 -4.94
N GLY A 26 -1.66 -9.73 -5.17
CA GLY A 26 -2.17 -8.50 -5.78
C GLY A 26 -2.77 -8.75 -7.17
N LEU A 27 -2.13 -9.57 -8.00
CA LEU A 27 -2.66 -9.93 -9.31
C LEU A 27 -3.95 -10.76 -9.26
N MET A 28 -4.25 -11.48 -8.17
CA MET A 28 -5.55 -12.14 -8.00
C MET A 28 -6.70 -11.14 -7.81
N LEU A 29 -6.39 -9.89 -7.47
CA LEU A 29 -7.34 -8.79 -7.31
C LEU A 29 -7.38 -7.88 -8.56
N ALA A 30 -6.59 -8.18 -9.60
CA ALA A 30 -6.51 -7.37 -10.81
C ALA A 30 -7.71 -7.61 -11.73
N SER A 31 -8.25 -6.54 -12.28
CA SER A 31 -9.55 -6.56 -12.97
C SER A 31 -9.56 -5.88 -14.35
N LEU A 32 -8.84 -4.76 -14.50
CA LEU A 32 -8.76 -4.02 -15.76
C LEU A 32 -7.67 -4.53 -16.71
N HIS A 33 -6.56 -5.01 -16.17
CA HIS A 33 -5.49 -5.66 -16.92
C HIS A 33 -4.82 -6.69 -16.04
N ALA A 34 -4.36 -7.81 -16.61
CA ALA A 34 -3.66 -8.88 -15.88
C ALA A 34 -2.35 -8.45 -15.18
N SER A 35 -1.97 -7.18 -15.30
CA SER A 35 -0.77 -6.59 -14.70
C SER A 35 -1.06 -5.33 -13.87
N ALA A 36 -2.29 -4.81 -13.88
CA ALA A 36 -2.67 -3.61 -13.13
C ALA A 36 -3.66 -3.99 -12.03
N SER A 37 -3.22 -3.89 -10.78
CA SER A 37 -4.04 -4.20 -9.61
C SER A 37 -4.56 -2.93 -8.94
N PRO A 38 -5.84 -2.92 -8.47
CA PRO A 38 -6.41 -1.92 -7.58
C PRO A 38 -5.54 -1.50 -6.39
N VAL A 39 -4.80 -2.46 -5.84
CA VAL A 39 -3.79 -2.27 -4.80
C VAL A 39 -2.63 -3.19 -5.11
N TRP A 40 -1.41 -2.65 -5.10
CA TRP A 40 -0.20 -3.41 -5.39
C TRP A 40 0.68 -3.57 -4.16
N PRO A 41 0.39 -4.55 -3.26
CA PRO A 41 1.15 -4.75 -2.02
C PRO A 41 2.68 -4.72 -2.14
N PRO A 42 3.29 -5.21 -3.24
CA PRO A 42 4.74 -5.17 -3.38
C PRO A 42 5.36 -3.77 -3.41
N ALA A 43 4.65 -2.73 -3.87
CA ALA A 43 5.18 -1.35 -3.87
C ALA A 43 5.50 -0.89 -2.44
N GLY A 44 4.51 -1.00 -1.54
CA GLY A 44 4.69 -0.60 -0.14
C GLY A 44 5.72 -1.46 0.61
N ILE A 45 5.80 -2.76 0.29
CA ILE A 45 6.83 -3.66 0.82
C ILE A 45 8.22 -3.20 0.36
N ALA A 46 8.38 -2.88 -0.93
CA ALA A 46 9.65 -2.43 -1.50
C ALA A 46 10.10 -1.10 -0.90
N LEU A 47 9.21 -0.11 -0.83
CA LEU A 47 9.51 1.19 -0.22
C LEU A 47 9.95 1.03 1.24
N ALA A 48 9.17 0.30 2.05
CA ALA A 48 9.52 0.06 3.44
C ALA A 48 10.83 -0.72 3.60
N ALA A 49 11.05 -1.75 2.78
CA ALA A 49 12.28 -2.52 2.82
C ALA A 49 13.51 -1.66 2.53
N LEU A 50 13.46 -0.74 1.56
CA LEU A 50 14.58 0.16 1.27
C LEU A 50 14.79 1.22 2.36
N ILE A 51 13.73 1.67 3.04
CA ILE A 51 13.84 2.59 4.19
C ILE A 51 14.45 1.87 5.41
N VAL A 52 14.05 0.62 5.68
CA VAL A 52 14.44 -0.13 6.89
C VAL A 52 15.77 -0.85 6.72
N LEU A 53 15.96 -1.55 5.60
CA LEU A 53 17.14 -2.38 5.31
C LEU A 53 18.21 -1.62 4.50
N GLY A 54 17.86 -0.46 3.96
CA GLY A 54 18.71 0.37 3.11
C GLY A 54 18.72 -0.05 1.64
N TYR A 55 19.37 0.77 0.81
CA TYR A 55 19.42 0.58 -0.66
C TYR A 55 19.99 -0.76 -1.11
N ARG A 56 20.76 -1.47 -0.27
CA ARG A 56 21.35 -2.78 -0.63
C ARG A 56 20.31 -3.87 -0.88
N ALA A 57 19.05 -3.65 -0.47
CA ALA A 57 17.94 -4.57 -0.72
C ALA A 57 17.31 -4.44 -2.12
N TRP A 58 17.73 -3.47 -2.95
CA TRP A 58 17.19 -3.27 -4.29
C TRP A 58 17.19 -4.53 -5.20
N PRO A 59 18.20 -5.44 -5.16
CA PRO A 59 18.18 -6.61 -6.02
C PRO A 59 17.02 -7.55 -5.72
N ALA A 60 16.55 -7.59 -4.46
CA ALA A 60 15.40 -8.41 -4.08
C ALA A 60 14.11 -7.91 -4.75
N ILE A 61 13.95 -6.58 -4.82
CA ILE A 61 12.79 -5.93 -5.46
C ILE A 61 12.82 -6.20 -6.96
N PHE A 62 13.98 -6.01 -7.59
CA PHE A 62 14.15 -6.25 -9.02
C PHE A 62 13.84 -7.72 -9.38
N VAL A 63 14.46 -8.66 -8.66
CA VAL A 63 14.25 -10.09 -8.91
C VAL A 63 12.80 -10.49 -8.62
N GLY A 64 12.21 -10.01 -7.51
CA GLY A 64 10.82 -10.25 -7.17
C GLY A 64 9.86 -9.75 -8.26
N ALA A 65 10.02 -8.50 -8.69
CA ALA A 65 9.21 -7.89 -9.75
C ALA A 65 9.39 -8.60 -11.09
N PHE A 66 10.61 -8.98 -11.46
CA PHE A 66 10.89 -9.75 -12.67
C PHE A 66 10.18 -11.11 -12.63
N LEU A 67 10.32 -11.85 -11.53
CA LEU A 67 9.68 -13.16 -11.36
C LEU A 67 8.16 -13.07 -11.42
N VAL A 68 7.55 -12.06 -10.77
CA VAL A 68 6.11 -11.85 -10.82
C VAL A 68 5.65 -11.65 -12.28
N ASN A 69 6.31 -10.76 -13.02
CA ASN A 69 5.89 -10.40 -14.38
C ASN A 69 6.17 -11.51 -15.39
N VAL A 70 7.35 -12.14 -15.35
CA VAL A 70 7.71 -13.17 -16.32
C VAL A 70 6.83 -14.42 -16.16
N THR A 71 6.42 -14.73 -14.94
CA THR A 71 5.50 -15.85 -14.66
C THR A 71 4.03 -15.49 -14.84
N THR A 72 3.70 -14.23 -15.18
CA THR A 72 2.33 -13.80 -15.49
C THR A 72 2.16 -13.58 -17.00
N ALA A 73 3.02 -12.75 -17.61
CA ALA A 73 2.90 -12.36 -19.01
C ALA A 73 3.83 -13.16 -19.95
N GLY A 74 4.82 -13.90 -19.42
CA GLY A 74 5.73 -14.74 -20.22
C GLY A 74 6.79 -13.99 -21.03
N ASN A 75 6.70 -12.66 -21.15
CA ASN A 75 7.62 -11.87 -21.95
C ASN A 75 8.78 -11.31 -21.10
N VAL A 76 10.01 -11.72 -21.43
CA VAL A 76 11.22 -11.33 -20.69
C VAL A 76 11.50 -9.83 -20.81
N ALA A 77 11.33 -9.23 -21.99
CA ALA A 77 11.67 -7.82 -22.23
C ALA A 77 10.77 -6.87 -21.43
N THR A 78 9.44 -7.09 -21.47
CA THR A 78 8.50 -6.29 -20.67
C THR A 78 8.69 -6.55 -19.18
N SER A 79 8.98 -7.79 -18.78
CA SER A 79 9.26 -8.12 -17.37
C SER A 79 10.49 -7.41 -16.83
N LEU A 80 11.56 -7.26 -17.63
CA LEU A 80 12.74 -6.48 -17.26
C LEU A 80 12.42 -4.99 -17.13
N ALA A 81 11.61 -4.44 -18.04
CA ALA A 81 11.18 -3.05 -17.99
C ALA A 81 10.33 -2.75 -16.75
N VAL A 82 9.32 -3.58 -16.46
CA VAL A 82 8.49 -3.47 -15.25
C VAL A 82 9.33 -3.61 -13.99
N ALA A 83 10.22 -4.61 -13.93
CA ALA A 83 11.12 -4.80 -12.79
C ALA A 83 12.02 -3.57 -12.55
N SER A 84 12.52 -2.96 -13.63
CA SER A 84 13.29 -1.72 -13.56
C SER A 84 12.45 -0.58 -13.01
N GLY A 85 11.23 -0.39 -13.54
CA GLY A 85 10.27 0.63 -13.08
C GLY A 85 9.96 0.52 -11.58
N ASN A 86 9.53 -0.66 -11.13
CA ASN A 86 9.20 -0.93 -9.72
C ASN A 86 10.40 -0.70 -8.80
N THR A 87 11.60 -1.08 -9.24
CA THR A 87 12.82 -0.88 -8.45
C THR A 87 13.18 0.59 -8.35
N LEU A 88 13.13 1.33 -9.46
CA LEU A 88 13.44 2.76 -9.51
C LEU A 88 12.43 3.58 -8.72
N GLU A 89 11.15 3.23 -8.78
CA GLU A 89 10.11 3.79 -7.92
C GLU A 89 10.47 3.66 -6.45
N ALA A 90 10.70 2.43 -5.98
CA ALA A 90 11.02 2.19 -4.57
C ALA A 90 12.30 2.93 -4.14
N MET A 91 13.32 2.95 -5.00
CA MET A 91 14.56 3.68 -4.74
C MET A 91 14.35 5.19 -4.67
N CYS A 92 13.54 5.75 -5.57
CA CYS A 92 13.18 7.16 -5.58
C CYS A 92 12.38 7.54 -4.33
N GLY A 93 11.36 6.75 -3.99
CA GLY A 93 10.54 6.95 -2.79
C GLY A 93 11.40 6.88 -1.51
N ALA A 94 12.25 5.85 -1.40
CA ALA A 94 13.16 5.74 -0.26
C ALA A 94 14.15 6.92 -0.21
N TRP A 95 14.63 7.40 -1.36
CA TRP A 95 15.49 8.59 -1.42
C TRP A 95 14.77 9.85 -0.97
N LEU A 96 13.56 10.11 -1.45
CA LEU A 96 12.75 11.26 -1.04
C LEU A 96 12.47 11.23 0.47
N VAL A 97 12.05 10.07 0.99
CA VAL A 97 11.75 9.90 2.43
C VAL A 97 12.99 10.06 3.29
N ASN A 98 14.11 9.43 2.93
CA ASN A 98 15.37 9.55 3.66
C ASN A 98 15.92 10.99 3.62
N ARG A 99 15.81 11.67 2.48
CA ARG A 99 16.39 13.00 2.29
C ARG A 99 15.58 14.12 2.94
N PHE A 100 14.25 14.05 2.88
CA PHE A 100 13.37 15.17 3.24
C PHE A 100 12.52 14.91 4.48
N ALA A 101 12.25 13.64 4.81
CA ALA A 101 11.30 13.24 5.84
C ALA A 101 11.94 12.52 7.03
N GLY A 102 13.24 12.21 6.97
CA GLY A 102 13.97 11.61 8.10
C GLY A 102 13.96 10.08 8.13
N GLY A 103 13.73 9.43 6.99
CA GLY A 103 13.90 7.98 6.82
C GLY A 103 13.02 7.17 7.78
N THR A 104 13.63 6.30 8.59
CA THR A 104 12.92 5.50 9.59
C THR A 104 12.19 6.33 10.65
N THR A 105 12.54 7.60 10.83
CA THR A 105 11.88 8.49 11.81
C THR A 105 10.75 9.33 11.20
N VAL A 106 10.36 9.04 9.96
CA VAL A 106 9.40 9.83 9.19
C VAL A 106 8.07 10.06 9.89
N PHE A 107 7.60 9.11 10.68
CA PHE A 107 6.32 9.26 11.37
C PHE A 107 6.41 9.98 12.72
N ASN A 108 7.61 10.30 13.24
CA ASN A 108 7.75 10.95 14.56
C ASN A 108 7.11 12.35 14.67
N ARG A 109 6.76 12.98 13.54
CA ARG A 109 6.10 14.29 13.50
C ARG A 109 5.01 14.32 12.42
N PRO A 110 3.92 15.07 12.61
CA PRO A 110 2.86 15.20 11.60
C PRO A 110 3.37 15.69 10.24
N GLN A 111 4.35 16.60 10.21
CA GLN A 111 4.92 17.08 8.94
C GLN A 111 5.62 15.96 8.15
N GLY A 112 6.14 14.95 8.84
CA GLY A 112 6.78 13.80 8.20
C GLY A 112 5.76 12.91 7.49
N VAL A 113 4.53 12.80 7.99
CA VAL A 113 3.42 12.09 7.32
C VAL A 113 3.08 12.72 5.98
N PHE A 114 2.94 14.06 5.93
CA PHE A 114 2.68 14.76 4.67
C PHE A 114 3.83 14.65 3.67
N LYS A 115 5.07 14.74 4.15
CA LYS A 115 6.27 14.54 3.31
C LYS A 115 6.36 13.12 2.78
N PHE A 116 6.02 12.13 3.60
CA PHE A 116 5.94 10.72 3.20
C PHE A 116 4.89 10.53 2.12
N ALA A 117 3.68 11.07 2.31
CA ALA A 117 2.61 10.97 1.35
C ALA A 117 2.99 11.61 0.00
N LEU A 118 3.59 12.80 0.03
CA LEU A 118 4.09 13.45 -1.18
C LEU A 118 5.19 12.63 -1.86
N ALA A 119 6.12 12.06 -1.07
CA ALA A 119 7.18 11.22 -1.60
C ALA A 119 6.62 9.99 -2.30
N ALA A 120 5.66 9.29 -1.68
CA ALA A 120 4.97 8.13 -2.26
C ALA A 120 4.29 8.50 -3.59
N VAL A 121 3.42 9.52 -3.59
CA VAL A 121 2.67 9.97 -4.77
C VAL A 121 3.60 10.33 -5.95
N VAL A 122 4.74 10.95 -5.67
CA VAL A 122 5.70 11.37 -6.70
C VAL A 122 6.55 10.20 -7.19
N SER A 123 6.99 9.30 -6.29
CA SER A 123 7.82 8.16 -6.69
C SER A 123 7.06 7.14 -7.52
N THR A 124 5.78 6.93 -7.20
CA THR A 124 4.93 5.93 -7.86
C THR A 124 4.59 6.24 -9.30
N ILE A 125 4.89 7.44 -9.79
CA ILE A 125 4.78 7.80 -11.21
C ILE A 125 5.75 6.96 -12.06
N ILE A 126 6.87 6.51 -11.46
CA ILE A 126 7.96 5.85 -12.18
C ILE A 126 7.57 4.45 -12.64
N SER A 127 6.96 3.61 -11.80
CA SER A 127 6.59 2.25 -12.22
C SER A 127 5.71 2.22 -13.47
N PRO A 128 4.52 2.85 -13.50
CA PRO A 128 3.64 2.76 -14.66
C PRO A 128 4.22 3.44 -15.90
N ALA A 129 5.09 4.45 -15.75
CA ALA A 129 5.83 5.03 -16.86
C ALA A 129 6.77 4.02 -17.56
N PHE A 130 7.36 3.08 -16.83
CA PHE A 130 8.14 1.98 -17.42
C PHE A 130 7.25 0.80 -17.80
N GLY A 131 6.41 0.35 -16.89
CA GLY A 131 5.58 -0.85 -17.02
C GLY A 131 4.55 -0.72 -18.14
N VAL A 132 3.63 0.24 -18.02
CA VAL A 132 2.53 0.41 -19.00
C VAL A 132 3.07 0.79 -20.37
N THR A 133 4.08 1.66 -20.44
CA THR A 133 4.75 2.01 -21.72
C THR A 133 5.38 0.78 -22.37
N SER A 134 6.09 -0.05 -21.61
CA SER A 134 6.70 -1.26 -22.16
C SER A 134 5.66 -2.26 -22.66
N LEU A 135 4.54 -2.41 -21.94
CA LEU A 135 3.43 -3.27 -22.34
C LEU A 135 2.74 -2.76 -23.60
N ALA A 136 2.52 -1.44 -23.71
CA ALA A 136 1.89 -0.83 -24.88
C ALA A 136 2.78 -0.91 -26.12
N LEU A 137 4.09 -0.65 -25.99
CA LEU A 137 5.07 -0.79 -27.08
C LEU A 137 5.22 -2.24 -27.56
N ALA A 138 5.11 -3.20 -26.66
CA ALA A 138 5.17 -4.63 -26.98
C ALA A 138 3.83 -5.21 -27.46
N GLY A 139 2.78 -4.40 -27.57
CA GLY A 139 1.45 -4.82 -28.05
C GLY A 139 0.62 -5.62 -27.02
N PHE A 140 1.04 -5.65 -25.76
CA PHE A 140 0.29 -6.31 -24.68
C PHE A 140 -0.79 -5.41 -24.06
N ALA A 141 -0.70 -4.09 -24.23
CA ALA A 141 -1.71 -3.14 -23.79
C ALA A 141 -2.16 -2.26 -24.95
N ASP A 142 -3.48 -2.05 -25.09
CA ASP A 142 -4.04 -1.16 -26.11
C ASP A 142 -3.77 0.30 -25.75
N TRP A 143 -3.24 1.08 -26.69
CA TRP A 143 -2.99 2.51 -26.56
C TRP A 143 -4.26 3.30 -26.22
N THR A 144 -5.43 2.84 -26.64
CA THR A 144 -6.72 3.46 -26.28
C THR A 144 -7.00 3.38 -24.78
N ASN A 145 -6.56 2.32 -24.11
CA ASN A 145 -6.72 2.09 -22.68
C ASN A 145 -5.49 2.50 -21.86
N TYR A 146 -4.43 3.00 -22.50
CA TYR A 146 -3.16 3.36 -21.86
C TYR A 146 -3.36 4.24 -20.62
N GLY A 147 -4.15 5.31 -20.74
CA GLY A 147 -4.40 6.25 -19.64
C GLY A 147 -5.12 5.60 -18.46
N ALA A 148 -6.10 4.73 -18.73
CA ALA A 148 -6.81 4.01 -17.67
C ALA A 148 -5.90 3.02 -16.96
N ILE A 149 -5.13 2.21 -17.70
CA ILE A 149 -4.18 1.24 -17.13
C ILE A 149 -3.11 1.97 -16.31
N TRP A 150 -2.56 3.06 -16.84
CA TRP A 150 -1.56 3.88 -16.15
C TRP A 150 -2.12 4.45 -14.84
N LEU A 151 -3.33 4.99 -14.86
CA LEU A 151 -3.99 5.56 -13.69
C LEU A 151 -4.26 4.50 -12.62
N THR A 152 -4.83 3.35 -12.99
CA THR A 152 -5.08 2.23 -12.07
C THR A 152 -3.79 1.75 -11.42
N TRP A 153 -2.73 1.61 -12.21
CA TRP A 153 -1.43 1.14 -11.73
C TRP A 153 -0.79 2.15 -10.76
N TRP A 154 -0.73 3.42 -11.14
CA TRP A 154 -0.22 4.49 -10.28
C TRP A 154 -0.97 4.58 -8.95
N LEU A 155 -2.30 4.46 -8.98
CA LEU A 155 -3.12 4.50 -7.78
C LEU A 155 -2.94 3.25 -6.91
N GLY A 156 -2.78 2.08 -7.51
CA GLY A 156 -2.51 0.83 -6.80
C GLY A 156 -1.19 0.87 -6.05
N ASP A 157 -0.14 1.41 -6.67
CA ASP A 157 1.17 1.60 -6.06
C ASP A 157 1.12 2.64 -4.94
N THR A 158 0.50 3.80 -5.21
CA THR A 158 0.33 4.87 -4.22
C THR A 158 -0.45 4.41 -3.00
N THR A 159 -1.53 3.65 -3.19
CA THR A 159 -2.34 3.11 -2.09
C THR A 159 -1.55 2.12 -1.26
N SER A 160 -0.76 1.26 -1.91
CA SER A 160 0.13 0.35 -1.20
C SER A 160 1.21 1.09 -0.40
N ASP A 161 1.82 2.12 -0.98
CA ASP A 161 2.83 2.93 -0.29
C ASP A 161 2.25 3.65 0.92
N LEU A 162 1.02 4.16 0.83
CA LEU A 162 0.37 4.83 1.96
C LEU A 162 -0.10 3.86 3.05
N LEU A 163 -0.53 2.64 2.69
CA LEU A 163 -1.06 1.68 3.67
C LEU A 163 0.00 0.75 4.25
N ILE A 164 0.75 0.07 3.37
CA ILE A 164 1.60 -1.05 3.74
C ILE A 164 2.97 -0.55 4.21
N ALA A 165 3.51 0.49 3.59
CA ALA A 165 4.85 0.94 3.98
C ALA A 165 4.90 1.51 5.42
N PRO A 166 3.97 2.39 5.87
CA PRO A 166 3.96 2.85 7.25
C PRO A 166 3.80 1.70 8.25
N LEU A 167 2.94 0.73 7.95
CA LEU A 167 2.74 -0.46 8.77
C LEU A 167 4.06 -1.20 8.97
N ILE A 168 4.78 -1.51 7.88
CA ILE A 168 6.05 -2.23 7.95
C ILE A 168 7.12 -1.39 8.67
N ILE A 169 7.26 -0.11 8.35
CA ILE A 169 8.27 0.79 8.96
C ILE A 169 8.05 0.88 10.47
N LEU A 170 6.81 1.14 10.90
CA LEU A 170 6.46 1.34 12.31
C LEU A 170 6.66 0.06 13.13
N TRP A 171 6.32 -1.11 12.57
CA TRP A 171 6.53 -2.40 13.24
C TRP A 171 7.98 -2.90 13.21
N SER A 172 8.78 -2.47 12.22
CA SER A 172 10.18 -2.86 12.09
C SER A 172 11.11 -2.15 13.08
N ILE A 173 10.71 -0.98 13.57
CA ILE A 173 11.47 -0.21 14.56
C ILE A 173 11.12 -0.73 15.96
N ALA A 174 12.06 -0.81 16.89
CA ALA A 174 11.76 -1.24 18.25
C ALA A 174 10.83 -0.24 18.97
N SER A 175 9.71 -0.73 19.54
CA SER A 175 8.84 0.12 20.35
C SER A 175 9.50 0.43 21.68
N LYS A 176 9.46 1.70 22.11
CA LYS A 176 9.82 2.07 23.48
C LYS A 176 8.70 1.77 24.48
N ARG A 177 7.49 1.45 24.01
CA ARG A 177 6.32 1.19 24.84
C ARG A 177 6.39 -0.21 25.45
N ARG A 178 6.42 -0.29 26.77
CA ARG A 178 6.23 -1.55 27.52
C ARG A 178 4.73 -1.76 27.69
N TRP A 179 4.23 -2.90 27.20
CA TRP A 179 2.80 -3.19 27.22
C TRP A 179 2.38 -3.69 28.60
N ASN A 180 1.37 -3.06 29.18
CA ASN A 180 0.64 -3.63 30.30
C ASN A 180 -0.50 -4.52 29.78
N ARG A 181 -0.81 -5.62 30.48
CA ARG A 181 -1.84 -6.59 30.04
C ARG A 181 -3.22 -5.94 29.78
N ARG A 182 -3.56 -4.89 30.53
CA ARG A 182 -4.79 -4.10 30.32
C ARG A 182 -4.77 -3.30 29.02
N GLU A 183 -3.66 -2.64 28.70
CA GLU A 183 -3.51 -1.88 27.45
C GLU A 183 -3.56 -2.81 26.24
N ALA A 184 -2.98 -4.01 26.34
CA ALA A 184 -3.05 -5.01 25.29
C ALA A 184 -4.49 -5.45 24.99
N VAL A 185 -5.27 -5.68 26.04
CA VAL A 185 -6.70 -6.02 25.92
C VAL A 185 -7.49 -4.85 25.36
N GLU A 186 -7.21 -3.62 25.79
CA GLU A 186 -7.87 -2.41 25.27
C GLU A 186 -7.62 -2.25 23.76
N VAL A 187 -6.36 -2.33 23.33
CA VAL A 187 -6.01 -2.29 21.90
C VAL A 187 -6.71 -3.41 21.13
N GLY A 188 -6.72 -4.63 21.68
CA GLY A 188 -7.37 -5.78 21.04
C GLY A 188 -8.87 -5.60 20.87
N ILE A 189 -9.58 -5.14 21.90
CA ILE A 189 -11.03 -4.87 21.86
C ILE A 189 -11.35 -3.81 20.81
N LEU A 190 -10.56 -2.74 20.78
CA LEU A 190 -10.78 -1.62 19.88
C LEU A 190 -10.47 -1.97 18.41
N LEU A 191 -9.43 -2.77 18.15
CA LEU A 191 -9.17 -3.33 16.82
C LEU A 191 -10.28 -4.29 16.39
N LEU A 192 -10.82 -5.09 17.31
CA LEU A 192 -11.97 -5.95 17.06
C LEU A 192 -13.23 -5.14 16.75
N LEU A 193 -13.49 -4.07 17.50
CA LEU A 193 -14.60 -3.15 17.22
C LEU A 193 -14.45 -2.49 15.86
N LEU A 194 -13.24 -2.03 15.51
CA LEU A 194 -12.96 -1.47 14.21
C LEU A 194 -13.20 -2.51 13.10
N PHE A 195 -12.76 -3.74 13.29
CA PHE A 195 -13.01 -4.84 12.36
C PHE A 195 -14.52 -5.08 12.16
N VAL A 196 -15.29 -5.24 13.24
CA VAL A 196 -16.74 -5.46 13.20
C VAL A 196 -17.47 -4.30 12.52
N LEU A 197 -17.08 -3.05 12.82
CA LEU A 197 -17.67 -1.87 12.19
C LEU A 197 -17.30 -1.79 10.70
N SER A 198 -16.08 -2.15 10.33
CA SER A 198 -15.65 -2.21 8.93
C SER A 198 -16.45 -3.26 8.15
N GLU A 199 -16.62 -4.46 8.70
CA GLU A 199 -17.44 -5.53 8.12
C GLU A 199 -18.92 -5.12 7.99
N ALA A 200 -19.47 -4.43 8.99
CA ALA A 200 -20.85 -3.94 8.93
C ALA A 200 -21.06 -2.92 7.80
N VAL A 201 -20.06 -2.07 7.53
CA VAL A 201 -20.14 -1.01 6.50
C VAL A 201 -19.81 -1.53 5.10
N PHE A 202 -18.80 -2.39 4.97
CA PHE A 202 -18.23 -2.80 3.68
C PHE A 202 -18.47 -4.27 3.33
N GLY A 203 -18.80 -5.13 4.30
CA GLY A 203 -18.91 -6.58 4.11
C GLY A 203 -20.23 -7.07 3.50
N GLY A 204 -21.13 -6.17 3.10
CA GLY A 204 -22.37 -6.52 2.39
C GLY A 204 -23.50 -7.10 3.25
N TRP A 205 -23.30 -7.20 4.58
CA TRP A 205 -24.30 -7.69 5.53
C TRP A 205 -25.54 -6.79 5.64
N LEU A 206 -25.32 -5.48 5.48
CA LEU A 206 -26.35 -4.47 5.47
C LEU A 206 -26.48 -3.95 4.04
N THR A 207 -27.70 -3.86 3.51
CA THR A 207 -27.98 -3.25 2.19
C THR A 207 -27.86 -1.73 2.29
N ILE A 208 -26.66 -1.24 2.63
CA ILE A 208 -26.32 0.17 2.74
C ILE A 208 -25.78 0.60 1.37
N SER A 209 -26.63 1.26 0.59
CA SER A 209 -26.17 1.92 -0.64
C SER A 209 -25.61 3.30 -0.30
N ALA A 210 -24.44 3.63 -0.87
CA ALA A 210 -23.85 4.96 -0.83
C ALA A 210 -24.80 6.07 -1.31
N ARG A 211 -25.75 5.71 -2.20
CA ARG A 211 -26.76 6.66 -2.72
C ARG A 211 -27.71 7.18 -1.63
N ASN A 212 -27.87 6.47 -0.51
CA ASN A 212 -28.86 6.80 0.52
C ASN A 212 -28.25 7.35 1.82
N TYR A 213 -27.04 6.93 2.22
CA TYR A 213 -26.41 7.38 3.46
C TYR A 213 -24.89 7.41 3.36
N PRO A 214 -24.21 8.51 3.74
CA PRO A 214 -22.77 8.62 3.62
C PRO A 214 -22.06 7.98 4.83
N ILE A 215 -22.34 6.70 5.07
CA ILE A 215 -21.87 5.92 6.23
C ILE A 215 -20.34 5.78 6.26
N ALA A 216 -19.67 5.98 5.13
CA ALA A 216 -18.21 6.09 5.07
C ALA A 216 -17.62 7.19 5.99
N PHE A 217 -18.38 8.23 6.35
CA PHE A 217 -17.94 9.24 7.32
C PHE A 217 -17.88 8.72 8.76
N ILE A 218 -18.68 7.71 9.12
CA ILE A 218 -18.63 7.08 10.45
C ILE A 218 -17.27 6.40 10.65
N CYS A 219 -16.76 5.74 9.60
CA CYS A 219 -15.42 5.17 9.62
C CYS A 219 -14.35 6.24 9.86
N GLY A 220 -14.48 7.43 9.27
CA GLY A 220 -13.58 8.56 9.54
C GLY A 220 -13.58 8.99 11.00
N ALA A 221 -14.75 9.10 11.63
CA ALA A 221 -14.86 9.45 13.05
C ALA A 221 -14.21 8.38 13.97
N ILE A 222 -14.42 7.10 13.66
CA ILE A 222 -13.79 5.99 14.39
C ILE A 222 -12.27 6.05 14.23
N VAL A 223 -11.78 6.26 13.00
CA VAL A 223 -10.33 6.32 12.75
C VAL A 223 -9.69 7.51 13.47
N ILE A 224 -10.31 8.70 13.44
CA ILE A 224 -9.84 9.87 14.19
C ILE A 224 -9.78 9.55 15.69
N TRP A 225 -10.83 8.92 16.23
CA TRP A 225 -10.84 8.52 17.63
C TRP A 225 -9.74 7.51 17.97
N THR A 226 -9.49 6.53 17.09
CA THR A 226 -8.37 5.59 17.25
C THR A 226 -7.03 6.30 17.21
N ALA A 227 -6.85 7.30 16.34
CA ALA A 227 -5.60 8.07 16.25
C ALA A 227 -5.29 8.85 17.54
N PHE A 228 -6.30 9.38 18.23
CA PHE A 228 -6.12 10.04 19.53
C PHE A 228 -5.88 9.08 20.68
N ARG A 229 -6.40 7.84 20.59
CA ARG A 229 -6.29 6.85 21.67
C ARG A 229 -5.03 5.99 21.57
N PHE A 230 -4.50 5.83 20.37
CA PHE A 230 -3.41 4.91 20.07
C PHE A 230 -2.11 5.57 19.66
N THR A 231 -1.04 4.77 19.64
CA THR A 231 0.20 5.17 18.98
C THR A 231 0.08 4.92 17.48
N GLN A 232 0.98 5.53 16.73
CA GLN A 232 1.09 5.36 15.27
C GLN A 232 1.08 3.91 14.81
N ARG A 233 1.66 2.96 15.56
CA ARG A 233 1.67 1.54 15.21
C ARG A 233 0.27 0.95 15.15
N GLU A 234 -0.51 1.17 16.20
CA GLU A 234 -1.86 0.59 16.25
C GLU A 234 -2.79 1.35 15.30
N THR A 235 -2.62 2.67 15.13
CA THR A 235 -3.33 3.48 14.13
C THR A 235 -3.08 2.96 12.70
N ALA A 236 -1.82 2.74 12.30
CA ALA A 236 -1.48 2.16 11.00
C ALA A 236 -2.08 0.75 10.80
N THR A 237 -2.10 -0.06 11.86
CA THR A 237 -2.69 -1.40 11.84
C THR A 237 -4.21 -1.34 11.65
N GLY A 238 -4.89 -0.45 12.35
CA GLY A 238 -6.32 -0.23 12.22
C GLY A 238 -6.71 0.26 10.83
N ILE A 239 -5.98 1.24 10.29
CA ILE A 239 -6.19 1.76 8.93
C ILE A 239 -5.97 0.67 7.89
N PHE A 240 -4.93 -0.17 8.05
CA PHE A 240 -4.69 -1.29 7.16
C PHE A 240 -5.86 -2.29 7.15
N ILE A 241 -6.36 -2.68 8.32
CA ILE A 241 -7.52 -3.59 8.45
C ILE A 241 -8.76 -2.97 7.80
N LEU A 242 -9.09 -1.73 8.17
CA LEU A 242 -10.23 -1.00 7.63
C LEU A 242 -10.16 -0.91 6.10
N SER A 243 -8.99 -0.56 5.56
CA SER A 243 -8.78 -0.40 4.12
C SER A 243 -8.84 -1.74 3.41
N ALA A 244 -8.27 -2.80 3.98
CA ALA A 244 -8.34 -4.16 3.40
C ALA A 244 -9.79 -4.65 3.26
N ILE A 245 -10.62 -4.43 4.28
CA ILE A 245 -12.05 -4.77 4.25
C ILE A 245 -12.79 -3.88 3.23
N ALA A 246 -12.49 -2.58 3.18
CA ALA A 246 -13.08 -1.67 2.22
C ALA A 246 -12.73 -2.04 0.76
N ILE A 247 -11.47 -2.40 0.49
CA ILE A 247 -11.01 -2.92 -0.80
C ILE A 247 -11.76 -4.19 -1.16
N TRP A 248 -11.79 -5.17 -0.24
CA TRP A 248 -12.47 -6.44 -0.46
C TRP A 248 -13.96 -6.26 -0.76
N GLY A 249 -14.66 -5.46 0.05
CA GLY A 249 -16.07 -5.15 -0.15
C GLY A 249 -16.32 -4.49 -1.51
N THR A 250 -15.52 -3.48 -1.86
CA THR A 250 -15.66 -2.75 -3.12
C THR A 250 -15.47 -3.65 -4.34
N LEU A 251 -14.50 -4.57 -4.30
CA LEU A 251 -14.27 -5.56 -5.38
C LEU A 251 -15.43 -6.54 -5.54
N HIS A 252 -16.17 -6.84 -4.47
CA HIS A 252 -17.37 -7.67 -4.50
C HIS A 252 -18.66 -6.86 -4.75
N SER A 253 -18.53 -5.59 -5.17
CA SER A 253 -19.66 -4.68 -5.39
C SER A 253 -20.49 -4.39 -4.14
N PHE A 254 -19.85 -4.50 -2.96
CA PHE A 254 -20.44 -4.17 -1.67
C PHE A 254 -19.93 -2.83 -1.13
N GLY A 255 -20.70 -2.27 -0.22
CA GLY A 255 -20.33 -1.05 0.50
C GLY A 255 -20.49 0.23 -0.31
N PRO A 256 -20.10 1.37 0.27
CA PRO A 256 -20.40 2.70 -0.27
C PRO A 256 -19.56 3.11 -1.47
N PHE A 257 -18.51 2.36 -1.83
CA PHE A 257 -17.67 2.69 -2.97
C PHE A 257 -18.02 1.90 -4.24
N ALA A 258 -18.99 0.98 -4.18
CA ALA A 258 -19.48 0.29 -5.36
C ALA A 258 -20.24 1.26 -6.28
N ALA A 259 -19.59 1.66 -7.38
CA ALA A 259 -20.13 2.53 -8.42
C ALA A 259 -20.50 1.76 -9.70
N GLU A 260 -21.04 2.47 -10.70
CA GLU A 260 -21.45 1.89 -11.99
C GLU A 260 -20.27 1.38 -12.82
N THR A 261 -19.08 1.96 -12.60
CA THR A 261 -17.85 1.51 -13.24
C THR A 261 -16.78 1.21 -12.20
N GLU A 262 -15.95 0.21 -12.49
CA GLU A 262 -14.88 -0.20 -11.59
C GLU A 262 -13.86 0.93 -11.35
N ASN A 263 -13.50 1.68 -12.38
CA ASN A 263 -12.61 2.83 -12.25
C ASN A 263 -13.15 3.88 -11.27
N GLN A 264 -14.47 4.15 -11.28
CA GLN A 264 -15.07 5.08 -10.32
C GLN A 264 -15.02 4.52 -8.89
N SER A 265 -15.29 3.22 -8.74
CA SER A 265 -15.20 2.55 -7.44
C SER A 265 -13.79 2.62 -6.86
N LEU A 266 -12.78 2.33 -7.69
CA LEU A 266 -11.37 2.38 -7.31
C LEU A 266 -10.92 3.79 -6.94
N LEU A 267 -11.25 4.78 -7.76
CA LEU A 267 -10.93 6.18 -7.48
C LEU A 267 -11.52 6.62 -6.14
N ALA A 268 -12.82 6.37 -5.91
CA ALA A 268 -13.50 6.74 -4.68
C ALA A 268 -12.85 6.08 -3.44
N LEU A 269 -12.58 4.78 -3.53
CA LEU A 269 -11.92 4.01 -2.47
C LEU A 269 -10.52 4.54 -2.18
N GLN A 270 -9.72 4.84 -3.20
CA GLN A 270 -8.33 5.28 -3.06
C GLN A 270 -8.25 6.72 -2.53
N TYR A 271 -9.11 7.63 -2.98
CA TYR A 271 -9.22 8.98 -2.41
C TYR A 271 -9.58 8.91 -0.92
N TRP A 272 -10.58 8.10 -0.57
CA TRP A 272 -10.98 7.92 0.82
C TRP A 272 -9.85 7.31 1.66
N THR A 273 -9.19 6.27 1.15
CA THR A 273 -8.07 5.60 1.81
C THR A 273 -6.90 6.57 2.05
N ALA A 274 -6.53 7.36 1.04
CA ALA A 274 -5.46 8.34 1.16
C ALA A 274 -5.78 9.41 2.21
N VAL A 275 -7.00 9.97 2.18
CA VAL A 275 -7.44 10.98 3.15
C VAL A 275 -7.43 10.40 4.57
N VAL A 276 -8.07 9.25 4.78
CA VAL A 276 -8.15 8.61 6.09
C VAL A 276 -6.75 8.28 6.61
N THR A 277 -5.88 7.73 5.77
CA THR A 277 -4.52 7.36 6.15
C THR A 277 -3.69 8.58 6.55
N ILE A 278 -3.65 9.61 5.71
CA ILE A 278 -2.86 10.81 5.96
C ILE A 278 -3.37 11.54 7.20
N THR A 279 -4.68 11.72 7.33
CA THR A 279 -5.29 12.41 8.48
C THR A 279 -5.02 11.66 9.77
N ALA A 280 -5.27 10.35 9.81
CA ALA A 280 -5.11 9.56 11.01
C ALA A 280 -3.65 9.46 11.46
N MET A 281 -2.74 9.21 10.53
CA MET A 281 -1.30 9.16 10.81
C MET A 281 -0.75 10.52 11.26
N ALA A 282 -1.29 11.63 10.76
CA ALA A 282 -0.88 12.97 11.18
C ALA A 282 -1.42 13.36 12.56
N LEU A 283 -2.52 12.74 13.01
CA LEU A 283 -3.14 12.99 14.33
C LEU A 283 -2.53 12.13 15.45
N SER A 284 -2.02 10.94 15.13
CA SER A 284 -1.40 10.01 16.09
C SER A 284 0.07 10.31 16.40
#